data_AF-A0A952U070-F1
#
_entry.id   AF-A0A952U070-F1
#
_cell.length_a   1.000
_cell.length_b   1.000
_cell.length_c   1.000
_cell.angle_alpha   90.00
_cell.angle_beta   90.00
_cell.angle_gamma   90.00
#
_symmetry.space_group_name_H-M   'P 1'
#
loop_
_entity.id
_entity.type
_entity.pdbx_description
1 polymer ?
#
loop_
_entity_poly.entity_id
_entity_poly.type
_entity_poly.pdbx_seq_one_letter_code
_entity_poly.pdbx_strand_id
1 'polypeptide(L)' 'MIITPNTTVKEIMEARPDAASVFLKHGVDVPLECDESIQDCELELCDSMCHIDDIDALISDLEKFFATPVSS' A
#
# COMPACT_ATOMS: atom_id res chain seq x y z
N MET A 1 -13.06 -1.15 -0.87
CA MET A 1 -12.36 0.15 -0.87
C MET A 1 -11.88 0.40 -2.28
N ILE A 2 -11.96 1.63 -2.78
CA ILE A 2 -11.35 2.01 -4.06
C ILE A 2 -9.96 2.55 -3.72
N ILE A 3 -8.91 1.98 -4.31
CA ILE A 3 -7.52 2.42 -4.06
C ILE A 3 -7.15 3.39 -5.17
N THR A 4 -6.72 4.58 -4.79
CA THR A 4 -6.28 5.65 -5.69
C THR A 4 -4.89 6.12 -5.31
N PRO A 5 -4.16 6.84 -6.18
CA PRO A 5 -2.87 7.44 -5.82
C PRO A 5 -2.93 8.34 -4.58
N ASN A 6 -4.08 8.97 -4.32
CA ASN A 6 -4.34 9.80 -3.13
C ASN A 6 -4.73 9.01 -1.87
N THR A 7 -4.89 7.69 -1.98
CA THR A 7 -5.14 6.83 -0.82
C THR A 7 -3.87 6.76 0.01
N THR A 8 -3.98 6.84 1.33
CA THR A 8 -2.82 6.73 2.22
C THR A 8 -2.50 5.27 2.58
N VAL A 9 -1.23 4.97 2.83
CA VAL A 9 -0.81 3.63 3.29
C VAL A 9 -1.52 3.26 4.60
N LYS A 10 -1.74 4.25 5.48
CA LYS A 10 -2.49 4.10 6.72
C LYS A 10 -3.93 3.67 6.48
N GLU A 11 -4.68 4.33 5.60
CA GLU A 11 -6.07 3.92 5.29
C GLU A 11 -6.13 2.47 4.80
N ILE A 12 -5.15 2.07 4.00
CA ILE A 12 -5.04 0.70 3.47
C ILE A 12 -4.76 -0.29 4.59
N MET A 13 -3.79 0.03 5.46
CA MET A 13 -3.39 -0.80 6.60
C MET A 13 -4.50 -0.90 7.66
N GLU A 14 -5.22 0.19 7.91
CA GLU A 14 -6.38 0.21 8.81
C GLU A 14 -7.56 -0.60 8.23
N ALA A 15 -7.78 -0.52 6.92
CA ALA A 15 -8.83 -1.30 6.26
C ALA A 15 -8.48 -2.79 6.18
N ARG A 16 -7.22 -3.12 5.85
CA ARG A 16 -6.67 -4.49 5.84
C ARG A 16 -5.18 -4.52 6.19
N PRO A 17 -4.82 -4.93 7.41
CA PRO A 17 -3.43 -5.02 7.83
C PRO A 17 -2.64 -6.09 7.06
N ASP A 18 -3.32 -7.07 6.47
CA ASP A 18 -2.74 -8.08 5.58
C ASP A 18 -2.22 -7.52 4.25
N ALA A 19 -2.60 -6.29 3.89
CA ALA A 19 -2.11 -5.62 2.70
C ALA A 19 -0.60 -5.33 2.74
N ALA A 20 0.05 -5.34 3.92
CA ALA A 20 1.53 -5.23 4.04
C ALA A 20 2.26 -6.25 3.15
N SER A 21 1.67 -7.42 2.96
CA SER A 21 2.19 -8.47 2.08
C SER A 21 2.30 -8.05 0.62
N VAL A 22 1.40 -7.16 0.17
CA VAL A 22 1.40 -6.60 -1.18
C VAL A 22 2.54 -5.59 -1.32
N PHE A 23 2.65 -4.64 -0.39
CA PHE A 23 3.77 -3.69 -0.36
C PHE A 23 5.13 -4.40 -0.37
N LEU A 24 5.27 -5.47 0.42
CA LEU A 24 6.52 -6.25 0.49
C LEU A 24 6.88 -6.90 -0.85
N LYS A 25 5.89 -7.35 -1.64
CA LYS A 25 6.15 -7.86 -3.00
C LYS A 25 6.71 -6.80 -3.94
N HIS A 26 6.32 -5.55 -3.73
CA HIS A 26 6.81 -4.39 -4.46
C HIS A 26 8.12 -3.84 -3.88
N GLY A 27 8.70 -4.53 -2.88
CA GLY A 27 9.99 -4.16 -2.29
C GLY A 27 9.89 -3.19 -1.11
N VAL A 28 8.69 -2.96 -0.59
CA VAL A 28 8.45 -2.02 0.52
C VAL A 28 8.00 -2.74 1.77
N ASP A 29 8.83 -2.71 2.80
CA ASP A 29 8.44 -3.23 4.11
C ASP A 29 7.80 -2.12 4.93
N VAL A 30 6.48 -1.94 4.79
CA VAL A 30 5.73 -0.84 5.44
C VAL A 30 6.03 -0.68 6.95
N PRO A 31 6.00 -1.73 7.80
CA PRO A 31 6.28 -1.55 9.22
C PRO A 31 7.74 -1.25 9.56
N LEU A 32 8.67 -1.44 8.62
CA LEU A 32 10.11 -1.25 8.82
C LEU A 32 10.65 0.01 8.13
N GLU A 33 10.08 0.39 6.99
CA GLU A 33 10.54 1.49 6.13
C GLU A 33 9.59 2.68 6.10
N CYS A 34 8.29 2.48 6.31
CA CYS A 34 7.32 3.57 6.28
C CYS A 34 6.89 3.91 7.74
N ASP A 35 7.60 4.88 8.34
CA ASP A 35 7.27 5.50 9.64
C ASP A 35 5.83 6.06 9.67
N GLU A 36 5.30 6.38 10.86
CA GLU A 36 3.95 6.96 11.03
C GLU A 36 3.68 8.18 10.13
N SER A 37 4.71 8.99 9.84
CA SER A 37 4.59 10.14 8.93
C SER A 37 4.47 9.75 7.45
N ILE A 38 5.07 8.63 7.05
CA ILE A 38 4.95 8.09 5.69
C ILE A 38 3.64 7.32 5.53
N GLN A 39 3.14 6.69 6.60
CA GLN A 39 1.85 6.01 6.56
C GLN A 39 0.70 6.99 6.28
N ASP A 40 0.79 8.21 6.80
CA ASP A 40 -0.18 9.29 6.53
C ASP A 40 0.03 9.97 5.16
N CYS A 41 1.08 9.60 4.40
CA CYS A 41 1.31 10.10 3.05
C CYS A 41 0.51 9.31 2.01
N GLU A 42 0.15 10.02 0.94
CA GLU A 42 -0.49 9.47 -0.25
C GLU A 42 0.43 8.46 -0.94
N LEU A 43 -0.13 7.41 -1.53
CA LEU A 43 0.63 6.40 -2.27
C LEU A 43 1.54 7.03 -3.32
N GLU A 44 1.07 8.06 -4.04
CA GLU A 44 1.87 8.76 -5.06
C GLU A 44 3.18 9.35 -4.52
N LEU A 45 3.20 9.72 -3.24
CA LEU A 45 4.39 10.29 -2.58
C LEU A 45 5.34 9.19 -2.06
N CYS A 46 4.84 7.96 -1.91
CA CYS A 46 5.65 6.84 -1.46
C CYS A 46 6.66 6.35 -2.51
N ASP A 47 6.50 6.70 -3.80
CA ASP A 47 7.49 6.46 -4.87
C ASP A 47 8.85 7.01 -4.45
N SER A 48 8.87 8.27 -4.04
CA SER A 48 10.09 8.98 -3.71
C SER A 48 10.60 8.71 -2.29
N MET A 49 9.78 8.13 -1.41
CA MET A 49 10.12 7.91 0.01
C MET A 49 10.40 6.43 0.38
N CYS A 50 9.63 5.48 -0.15
CA CYS A 50 9.75 4.05 0.17
C CYS A 50 10.29 3.24 -1.04
N HIS A 51 11.00 3.85 -1.99
CA HIS A 51 11.62 3.15 -3.15
C HIS A 51 10.65 2.30 -3.99
N ILE A 52 9.40 2.74 -4.12
CA ILE A 52 8.41 2.06 -4.96
C ILE A 52 8.68 2.43 -6.42
N ASP A 53 9.37 1.55 -7.16
CA ASP A 53 9.71 1.80 -8.57
C ASP A 53 8.46 1.79 -9.48
N ASP A 54 7.39 1.09 -9.08
CA ASP A 54 6.15 0.93 -9.86
C ASP A 54 4.88 1.10 -9.00
N ILE A 55 4.50 2.36 -8.71
CA ILE A 55 3.25 2.68 -7.99
C ILE A 55 2.02 2.15 -8.71
N ASP A 56 1.95 2.29 -10.03
CA ASP A 56 0.77 1.89 -10.81
C ASP A 56 0.51 0.38 -10.66
N ALA A 57 1.59 -0.41 -10.65
CA ALA A 57 1.52 -1.85 -10.40
C ALA A 57 1.09 -2.15 -8.96
N LEU A 58 1.61 -1.41 -7.98
CA LEU A 58 1.22 -1.54 -6.57
C LEU A 58 -0.27 -1.25 -6.36
N ILE A 59 -0.77 -0.13 -6.90
CA ILE A 59 -2.20 0.22 -6.84
C ILE A 59 -3.03 -0.90 -7.47
N SER A 60 -2.62 -1.40 -8.64
CA SER A 60 -3.34 -2.49 -9.31
C SER A 60 -3.36 -3.79 -8.50
N ASP A 61 -2.27 -4.16 -7.83
CA ASP A 61 -2.24 -5.35 -6.97
C ASP A 61 -3.06 -5.15 -5.70
N LEU A 62 -3.02 -3.95 -5.09
CA LEU A 62 -3.86 -3.58 -3.96
C LEU A 62 -5.34 -3.62 -4.33
N GLU A 63 -5.75 -3.05 -5.45
CA GLU A 63 -7.14 -3.13 -5.92
C GLU A 63 -7.59 -4.58 -6.11
N LYS A 64 -6.78 -5.41 -6.76
CA LYS A 64 -7.06 -6.85 -6.91
C LYS A 64 -7.15 -7.54 -5.56
N PHE A 65 -6.23 -7.23 -4.65
CA PHE A 65 -6.21 -7.76 -3.31
C PHE A 65 -7.54 -7.44 -2.63
N PHE A 66 -7.94 -6.17 -2.57
CA PHE A 66 -9.23 -5.70 -2.00
C PHE A 66 -10.48 -6.20 -2.73
N ALA A 67 -10.37 -6.55 -4.01
CA ALA A 67 -11.44 -7.19 -4.76
C ALA A 67 -11.56 -8.69 -4.46
N THR A 68 -10.46 -9.39 -4.11
CA THR A 68 -10.52 -10.79 -3.68
C THR A 68 -11.17 -10.91 -2.30
N PRO A 69 -12.31 -11.63 -2.17
CA PRO A 69 -12.86 -11.93 -0.86
C PRO A 69 -11.86 -12.85 -0.15
N VAL A 70 -11.38 -12.43 1.01
CA VAL A 70 -10.60 -13.28 1.91
C VAL A 70 -11.47 -14.49 2.21
N SER A 71 -11.21 -15.61 1.54
CA SER A 71 -11.86 -16.88 1.86
C SER A 71 -11.30 -17.31 3.20
N SER A 72 -12.14 -17.13 4.23
CA SER A 72 -11.90 -17.44 5.63
C SER A 72 -11.53 -18.91 5.85
#